data_AF-A0A5N0EEP3-F1
#
_entry.id   AF-A0A5N0EEP3-F1
#
_cell.length_a   1.000
_cell.length_b   1.000
_cell.length_c   1.000
_cell.angle_alpha   90.00
_cell.angle_beta   90.00
_cell.angle_gamma   90.00
#
_symmetry.space_group_name_H-M   'P 1'
#
loop_
_entity.id
_entity.type
_entity.pdbx_description
1 polymer ?
#
loop_
_entity_poly.entity_id
_entity_poly.type
_entity_poly.pdbx_seq_one_letter_code
_entity_poly.pdbx_strand_id
1 'polypeptide(L)'
;MRSINPRRTGRWIFPSAVTTLVLATLIGLTVTISPVSAEPTADGLDDAITDTLATQPAARTGTSDKPPVIDRMRSDGEWVFGAATVPEDSDSEEAPKSTLYVAKLDDEGDWDVAFEGTPEFGSMVSNAPESVVSGGEKAALAAPQPRSGNTGLSLPWKQGQSWYMGGGPHGISGESRPYNSVDFNGGDGRVLAPASGRIYKTCVRNGSAEVKIVHNNGFTTSYYHMTDLIGAADGTEITAGTYLGRTGTQLPCGGFASGAHVHMSLYKGAQPVPVNGVTIGGWTFREGREAYGGYAEHEGQQVRTGGRLVNYGGGDDSSPKPTDPKPTDPKPTDPKPTDPKPTNPKPPTTTPKPPKPNPTLAKGTVRPYPDRNRNVNLRSGPGTRNSVVGTVRDGDVLTITCTARGDRLSGKWGGTDLWNKLDNGKWISDGFLETGSNGPVAPACQSNETPKPAPHKGTDGDEPDAGQSDENTGEEQPAEESPEDEWTEDEWPDDEWGDSDWSWWN
;
A
#
# COMPACT_ATOMS: atom_id res chain seq x y z
N MET A 1 19.92 -32.39 78.79
CA MET A 1 19.74 -33.86 78.62
C MET A 1 18.30 -34.23 79.00
N ARG A 2 17.77 -35.32 78.43
CA ARG A 2 16.66 -36.23 78.90
C ARG A 2 15.78 -35.81 80.10
N SER A 3 14.49 -36.14 80.21
CA SER A 3 13.48 -36.73 79.30
C SER A 3 12.16 -36.94 80.10
N ILE A 4 11.00 -36.97 79.44
CA ILE A 4 9.73 -37.64 79.86
C ILE A 4 8.94 -37.10 81.09
N ASN A 5 7.65 -36.88 80.84
CA ASN A 5 6.53 -36.56 81.75
C ASN A 5 5.80 -37.88 82.15
N PRO A 6 5.14 -38.04 83.34
CA PRO A 6 3.67 -38.17 83.28
C PRO A 6 2.80 -37.88 84.56
N ARG A 7 1.62 -37.28 84.31
CA ARG A 7 0.25 -37.61 84.83
C ARG A 7 -0.20 -37.26 86.28
N ARG A 8 -1.55 -37.13 86.37
CA ARG A 8 -2.48 -37.02 87.54
C ARG A 8 -2.56 -35.62 88.17
N THR A 9 -3.71 -35.10 88.63
CA THR A 9 -5.10 -35.62 88.76
C THR A 9 -6.10 -34.46 88.89
N GLY A 10 -7.36 -34.64 88.49
CA GLY A 10 -8.44 -33.68 88.80
C GLY A 10 -9.76 -34.04 88.12
N ARG A 11 -10.76 -34.52 88.88
CA ARG A 11 -12.05 -35.02 88.39
C ARG A 11 -13.17 -34.47 89.28
N TRP A 12 -14.13 -33.78 88.66
CA TRP A 12 -15.44 -33.45 89.26
C TRP A 12 -16.56 -33.78 88.26
N ILE A 13 -17.80 -33.79 88.73
CA ILE A 13 -18.79 -34.81 88.39
C ILE A 13 -20.17 -34.17 88.14
N PHE A 14 -20.75 -34.43 86.94
CA PHE A 14 -22.19 -34.40 86.60
C PHE A 14 -22.98 -33.06 86.77
N PRO A 15 -24.13 -32.82 86.10
CA PRO A 15 -25.09 -33.81 85.60
C PRO A 15 -25.53 -33.75 84.14
N SER A 16 -26.21 -34.82 83.75
CA SER A 16 -26.84 -35.03 82.45
C SER A 16 -28.08 -34.15 82.27
N ALA A 17 -28.18 -33.49 81.12
CA ALA A 17 -29.46 -33.13 80.51
C ALA A 17 -29.43 -33.66 79.07
N VAL A 18 -30.31 -34.62 78.75
CA VAL A 18 -30.46 -35.13 77.38
C VAL A 18 -31.33 -34.14 76.62
N THR A 19 -30.68 -33.23 75.91
CA THR A 19 -31.33 -32.37 74.92
C THR A 19 -30.99 -32.89 73.54
N THR A 20 -32.00 -33.38 72.82
CA THR A 20 -31.88 -33.88 71.45
C THR A 20 -31.61 -32.71 70.49
N LEU A 21 -30.35 -32.29 70.39
CA LEU A 21 -29.94 -31.27 69.42
C LEU A 21 -29.82 -31.91 68.04
N VAL A 22 -30.66 -31.49 67.11
CA VAL A 22 -30.51 -31.82 65.68
C VAL A 22 -29.21 -31.18 65.21
N LEU A 23 -28.17 -32.00 65.04
CA LEU A 23 -26.87 -31.54 64.57
C LEU A 23 -26.93 -31.29 63.06
N ALA A 24 -27.44 -30.12 62.67
CA ALA A 24 -27.23 -29.59 61.33
C ALA A 24 -25.72 -29.37 61.17
N THR A 25 -25.06 -30.26 60.42
CA THR A 25 -23.66 -30.08 60.02
C THR A 25 -23.57 -28.91 59.06
N LEU A 26 -23.44 -27.70 59.60
CA LEU A 26 -22.83 -26.61 58.85
C LEU A 26 -21.41 -27.03 58.53
N ILE A 27 -21.21 -27.48 57.29
CA ILE A 27 -19.91 -27.43 56.65
C ILE A 27 -19.58 -25.94 56.57
N GLY A 28 -18.78 -25.48 57.53
CA GLY A 28 -18.19 -24.15 57.52
C GLY A 28 -17.21 -24.07 56.38
N LEU A 29 -17.73 -23.90 55.15
CA LEU A 29 -16.93 -23.54 54.00
C LEU A 29 -16.39 -22.15 54.29
N THR A 30 -15.15 -22.07 54.78
CA THR A 30 -14.42 -20.81 54.84
C THR A 30 -14.14 -20.40 53.40
N VAL A 31 -15.11 -19.72 52.79
CA VAL A 31 -14.90 -19.00 51.55
C VAL A 31 -13.89 -17.92 51.90
N THR A 32 -12.62 -18.18 51.59
CA THR A 32 -11.65 -17.12 51.40
C THR A 32 -12.14 -16.32 50.21
N ILE A 33 -12.98 -15.32 50.49
CA ILE A 33 -13.20 -14.22 49.56
C ILE A 33 -11.87 -13.50 49.52
N SER A 34 -10.95 -13.98 48.67
CA SER A 34 -9.96 -13.09 48.08
C SER A 34 -10.77 -11.89 47.59
N PRO A 35 -10.41 -10.65 47.92
CA PRO A 35 -11.01 -9.53 47.24
C PRO A 35 -10.77 -9.79 45.76
N VAL A 36 -11.86 -10.00 45.01
CA VAL A 36 -11.84 -9.71 43.60
C VAL A 36 -11.67 -8.21 43.58
N SER A 37 -10.40 -7.78 43.53
CA SER A 37 -10.09 -6.46 43.00
C SER A 37 -10.71 -6.50 41.62
N ALA A 38 -11.79 -5.75 41.43
CA ALA A 38 -12.16 -5.39 40.08
C ALA A 38 -10.91 -4.76 39.49
N GLU A 39 -10.42 -5.29 38.37
CA GLU A 39 -9.48 -4.54 37.56
C GLU A 39 -10.19 -3.21 37.25
N PRO A 40 -9.54 -2.05 37.46
CA PRO A 40 -10.18 -0.77 37.24
C PRO A 40 -10.66 -0.73 35.79
N THR A 41 -11.98 -0.73 35.60
CA THR A 41 -12.55 -0.49 34.28
C THR A 41 -12.19 0.93 33.90
N ALA A 42 -11.29 1.05 32.94
CA ALA A 42 -10.66 2.26 32.45
C ALA A 42 -11.64 3.18 31.70
N ASP A 43 -12.73 3.57 32.37
CA ASP A 43 -13.63 4.62 31.93
C ASP A 43 -12.80 5.91 31.77
N GLY A 44 -13.03 6.66 30.69
CA GLY A 44 -12.32 7.92 30.39
C GLY A 44 -10.97 7.80 29.65
N LEU A 45 -10.38 6.62 29.44
CA LEU A 45 -9.12 6.53 28.66
C LEU A 45 -9.30 7.02 27.21
N ASP A 46 -10.41 6.70 26.55
CA ASP A 46 -10.64 7.14 25.16
C ASP A 46 -10.81 8.67 25.07
N ASP A 47 -11.40 9.27 26.11
CA ASP A 47 -11.52 10.74 26.24
C ASP A 47 -10.14 11.36 26.51
N ALA A 48 -9.35 10.82 27.43
CA ALA A 48 -7.99 11.30 27.73
C ALA A 48 -7.04 11.19 26.52
N ILE A 49 -7.13 10.12 25.74
CA ILE A 49 -6.44 9.98 24.45
C ILE A 49 -6.90 11.07 23.48
N THR A 50 -8.21 11.29 23.36
CA THR A 50 -8.78 12.28 22.43
C THR A 50 -8.39 13.72 22.80
N ASP A 51 -8.52 14.10 24.07
CA ASP A 51 -8.15 15.42 24.58
C ASP A 51 -6.64 15.67 24.46
N THR A 52 -5.82 14.68 24.84
CA THR A 52 -4.36 14.79 24.69
C THR A 52 -3.98 14.92 23.22
N LEU A 53 -4.56 14.11 22.33
CA LEU A 53 -4.31 14.17 20.88
C LEU A 53 -4.72 15.54 20.31
N ALA A 54 -5.85 16.08 20.76
CA ALA A 54 -6.28 17.43 20.41
C ALA A 54 -5.23 18.47 20.82
N THR A 55 -4.58 18.37 21.98
CA THR A 55 -3.53 19.34 22.35
C THR A 55 -2.28 19.32 21.46
N GLN A 56 -2.04 18.25 20.67
CA GLN A 56 -0.81 18.09 19.88
C GLN A 56 -0.86 18.76 18.49
N PRO A 57 0.00 19.76 18.21
CA PRO A 57 0.02 20.43 16.90
C PRO A 57 0.38 19.51 15.72
N ALA A 58 1.18 18.45 15.96
CA ALA A 58 1.57 17.49 14.93
C ALA A 58 0.40 16.58 14.50
N ALA A 59 -0.49 16.23 15.44
CA ALA A 59 -1.69 15.44 15.16
C ALA A 59 -2.82 16.27 14.54
N ARG A 60 -2.92 17.56 14.89
CA ARG A 60 -3.93 18.53 14.42
C ARG A 60 -3.85 18.97 12.96
N THR A 61 -3.00 18.35 12.14
CA THR A 61 -2.72 18.87 10.78
C THR A 61 -3.76 18.47 9.71
N GLY A 62 -4.98 18.09 10.09
CA GLY A 62 -6.07 17.73 9.16
C GLY A 62 -7.36 18.49 9.42
N THR A 63 -8.26 18.50 8.44
CA THR A 63 -9.54 19.22 8.50
C THR A 63 -10.69 18.44 9.15
N SER A 64 -10.48 17.17 9.52
CA SER A 64 -11.54 16.31 10.04
C SER A 64 -11.85 16.54 11.53
N ASP A 65 -13.11 16.87 11.84
CA ASP A 65 -13.67 16.91 13.21
C ASP A 65 -14.04 15.52 13.76
N LYS A 66 -13.60 14.42 13.13
CA LYS A 66 -13.98 13.06 13.54
C LYS A 66 -13.23 12.62 14.80
N PRO A 67 -13.91 11.88 15.71
CA PRO A 67 -13.24 11.27 16.84
C PRO A 67 -12.17 10.27 16.35
N PRO A 68 -11.00 10.19 17.01
CA PRO A 68 -9.96 9.27 16.62
C PRO A 68 -10.42 7.80 16.76
N VAL A 69 -9.96 6.95 15.85
CA VAL A 69 -10.03 5.49 16.03
C VAL A 69 -8.88 5.09 16.96
N ILE A 70 -9.21 4.43 18.07
CA ILE A 70 -8.28 4.02 19.11
C ILE A 70 -8.08 2.51 19.06
N ASP A 71 -6.94 2.08 18.53
CA ASP A 71 -6.55 0.66 18.48
C ASP A 71 -5.75 0.32 19.75
N ARG A 72 -6.41 -0.27 20.75
CA ARG A 72 -5.76 -0.78 21.97
C ARG A 72 -5.02 -2.08 21.65
N MET A 73 -3.69 -2.05 21.61
CA MET A 73 -2.87 -3.22 21.23
C MET A 73 -2.63 -4.16 22.42
N ARG A 74 -2.25 -3.61 23.58
CA ARG A 74 -1.96 -4.37 24.82
C ARG A 74 -2.29 -3.54 26.05
N SER A 75 -2.67 -4.22 27.14
CA SER A 75 -2.95 -3.61 28.45
C SER A 75 -2.56 -4.57 29.57
N ASP A 76 -2.03 -4.04 30.67
CA ASP A 76 -1.72 -4.79 31.91
C ASP A 76 -1.86 -3.86 33.11
N GLY A 77 -2.85 -4.14 33.97
CA GLY A 77 -3.20 -3.29 35.11
C GLY A 77 -3.43 -1.82 34.70
N GLU A 78 -2.63 -0.93 35.29
CA GLU A 78 -2.66 0.52 35.06
C GLU A 78 -2.06 0.98 33.72
N TRP A 79 -1.52 0.09 32.87
CA TRP A 79 -0.82 0.46 31.63
C TRP A 79 -1.55 0.01 30.36
N VAL A 80 -1.56 0.87 29.34
CA VAL A 80 -2.07 0.57 28.00
C VAL A 80 -1.08 1.05 26.93
N PHE A 81 -0.93 0.27 25.85
CA PHE A 81 -0.20 0.66 24.65
C PHE A 81 -1.06 0.40 23.41
N GLY A 82 -1.01 1.33 22.45
CA GLY A 82 -1.84 1.25 21.26
C GLY A 82 -1.52 2.32 20.23
N ALA A 83 -2.49 2.59 19.36
CA ALA A 83 -2.44 3.68 18.40
C ALA A 83 -3.73 4.51 18.39
N ALA A 84 -3.60 5.78 18.03
CA ALA A 84 -4.73 6.64 17.70
C ALA A 84 -4.58 7.12 16.25
N THR A 85 -5.66 7.02 15.47
CA THR A 85 -5.74 7.47 14.09
C THR A 85 -6.88 8.46 13.93
N VAL A 86 -6.59 9.69 13.50
CA VAL A 86 -7.64 10.63 13.07
C VAL A 86 -8.14 10.18 11.69
N PRO A 87 -9.42 9.81 11.53
CA PRO A 87 -9.96 9.39 10.23
C PRO A 87 -10.29 10.61 9.37
N GLU A 88 -10.06 10.51 8.07
CA GLU A 88 -10.42 11.55 7.11
C GLU A 88 -11.82 11.32 6.52
N ASP A 89 -12.33 12.31 5.78
CA ASP A 89 -13.53 12.14 4.95
C ASP A 89 -13.28 11.27 3.71
N SER A 90 -14.35 10.62 3.25
CA SER A 90 -14.28 9.61 2.18
C SER A 90 -14.13 10.19 0.77
N ASP A 91 -14.32 11.50 0.68
CA ASP A 91 -14.12 12.38 -0.47
C ASP A 91 -12.94 13.35 -0.25
N SER A 92 -12.24 13.26 0.88
CA SER A 92 -11.01 14.01 1.13
C SER A 92 -9.82 13.36 0.43
N GLU A 93 -8.93 14.19 -0.11
CA GLU A 93 -7.60 13.78 -0.58
C GLU A 93 -6.58 13.74 0.57
N GLU A 94 -6.99 14.09 1.80
CA GLU A 94 -6.15 13.90 2.99
C GLU A 94 -6.00 12.41 3.35
N ALA A 95 -4.80 12.02 3.81
CA ALA A 95 -4.57 10.70 4.39
C ALA A 95 -4.73 10.75 5.92
N PRO A 96 -5.29 9.69 6.53
CA PRO A 96 -5.42 9.61 7.98
C PRO A 96 -4.06 9.64 8.67
N LYS A 97 -4.03 10.26 9.85
CA LYS A 97 -2.79 10.49 10.62
C LYS A 97 -2.78 9.60 11.85
N SER A 98 -1.84 8.64 11.87
CA SER A 98 -1.70 7.62 12.92
C SER A 98 -0.46 7.81 13.80
N THR A 99 -0.66 7.83 15.11
CA THR A 99 0.40 7.90 16.12
C THR A 99 0.30 6.75 17.13
N LEU A 100 1.43 6.25 17.63
CA LEU A 100 1.45 5.28 18.73
C LEU A 100 1.29 6.02 20.06
N TYR A 101 0.67 5.40 21.07
CA TYR A 101 0.59 5.94 22.43
C TYR A 101 0.98 4.93 23.50
N VAL A 102 1.52 5.43 24.61
CA VAL A 102 1.53 4.75 25.91
C VAL A 102 0.63 5.56 26.83
N ALA A 103 -0.24 4.89 27.57
CA ALA A 103 -1.06 5.49 28.61
C ALA A 103 -0.85 4.79 29.95
N LYS A 104 -0.94 5.54 31.04
CA LYS A 104 -0.85 5.04 32.42
C LYS A 104 -1.96 5.68 33.27
N LEU A 105 -2.68 4.87 34.03
CA LEU A 105 -3.57 5.32 35.10
C LEU A 105 -2.72 5.69 36.32
N ASP A 106 -2.97 6.85 36.91
CA ASP A 106 -2.31 7.28 38.14
C ASP A 106 -3.07 6.86 39.42
N ASP A 107 -2.55 7.27 40.59
CA ASP A 107 -3.15 6.96 41.89
C ASP A 107 -4.40 7.81 42.21
N GLU A 108 -4.65 8.88 41.44
CA GLU A 108 -5.82 9.77 41.59
C GLU A 108 -7.00 9.31 40.70
N GLY A 109 -6.72 8.49 39.68
CA GLY A 109 -7.68 7.91 38.74
C GLY A 109 -7.67 8.57 37.36
N ASP A 110 -6.70 9.45 37.10
CA ASP A 110 -6.54 10.15 35.82
C ASP A 110 -5.55 9.41 34.90
N TRP A 111 -5.70 9.63 33.59
CA TRP A 111 -4.88 8.98 32.56
C TRP A 111 -3.78 9.92 32.04
N ASP A 112 -2.53 9.62 32.42
CA ASP A 112 -1.37 10.11 31.69
C ASP A 112 -1.34 9.46 30.30
N VAL A 113 -1.33 10.27 29.23
CA VAL A 113 -1.19 9.78 27.85
C VAL A 113 -0.01 10.48 27.19
N ALA A 114 0.89 9.71 26.57
CA ALA A 114 1.95 10.22 25.74
C ALA A 114 1.94 9.58 24.35
N PHE A 115 2.26 10.36 23.32
CA PHE A 115 2.25 9.96 21.91
C PHE A 115 3.65 9.91 21.30
N GLU A 116 3.81 9.10 20.26
CA GLU A 116 5.06 8.94 19.51
C GLU A 116 5.67 10.31 19.15
N GLY A 117 6.91 10.54 19.56
CA GLY A 117 7.64 11.79 19.27
C GLY A 117 7.60 12.85 20.37
N THR A 118 6.83 12.70 21.46
CA THR A 118 6.99 13.57 22.64
C THR A 118 8.10 13.09 23.58
N PRO A 119 8.70 13.97 24.41
CA PRO A 119 9.67 13.56 25.43
C PRO A 119 9.11 12.55 26.45
N GLU A 120 7.84 12.70 26.81
CA GLU A 120 7.13 11.89 27.81
C GLU A 120 6.98 10.46 27.32
N PHE A 121 6.72 10.25 26.02
CA PHE A 121 6.55 8.94 25.41
C PHE A 121 7.77 8.04 25.61
N GLY A 122 8.99 8.57 25.43
CA GLY A 122 10.22 7.81 25.67
C GLY A 122 10.39 7.37 27.13
N SER A 123 9.96 8.20 28.08
CA SER A 123 9.94 7.87 29.50
C SER A 123 8.90 6.80 29.83
N MET A 124 7.66 6.97 29.36
CA MET A 124 6.56 6.02 29.58
C MET A 124 6.83 4.67 28.93
N VAL A 125 7.33 4.63 27.68
CA VAL A 125 7.81 3.42 27.00
C VAL A 125 8.85 2.68 27.84
N SER A 126 9.81 3.41 28.42
CA SER A 126 10.88 2.80 29.22
C SER A 126 10.37 2.18 30.53
N ASN A 127 9.38 2.83 31.16
CA ASN A 127 8.81 2.44 32.45
C ASN A 127 7.67 1.41 32.35
N ALA A 128 7.00 1.29 31.19
CA ALA A 128 5.91 0.34 30.98
C ALA A 128 6.35 -1.12 31.22
N PRO A 129 5.45 -2.00 31.70
CA PRO A 129 5.77 -3.40 31.91
C PRO A 129 6.01 -4.14 30.58
N GLU A 130 6.82 -5.21 30.61
CA GLU A 130 7.20 -6.00 29.42
C GLU A 130 6.00 -6.66 28.69
N SER A 131 4.88 -6.82 29.39
CA SER A 131 3.57 -7.25 28.89
C SER A 131 2.87 -6.21 28.01
N VAL A 132 3.16 -4.92 28.21
CA VAL A 132 2.53 -3.80 27.50
C VAL A 132 3.47 -3.21 26.45
N VAL A 133 4.77 -3.07 26.76
CA VAL A 133 5.81 -2.73 25.78
C VAL A 133 6.99 -3.66 26.02
N SER A 134 7.26 -4.56 25.06
CA SER A 134 8.37 -5.52 25.20
C SER A 134 9.73 -4.83 25.10
N GLY A 135 10.77 -5.39 25.70
CA GLY A 135 12.12 -4.81 25.69
C GLY A 135 12.70 -4.56 24.29
N GLY A 136 12.26 -5.33 23.28
CA GLY A 136 12.60 -5.08 21.88
C GLY A 136 11.87 -3.85 21.29
N GLU A 137 10.63 -3.60 21.68
CA GLU A 137 9.90 -2.38 21.32
C GLU A 137 10.48 -1.16 22.04
N LYS A 138 10.83 -1.28 23.32
CA LYS A 138 11.55 -0.23 24.06
C LYS A 138 12.84 0.17 23.35
N ALA A 139 13.63 -0.81 22.92
CA ALA A 139 14.86 -0.58 22.17
C ALA A 139 14.63 0.09 20.80
N ALA A 140 13.57 -0.30 20.08
CA ALA A 140 13.24 0.27 18.77
C ALA A 140 12.66 1.69 18.87
N LEU A 141 11.73 1.94 19.80
CA LEU A 141 11.09 3.24 20.00
C LEU A 141 12.03 4.29 20.62
N ALA A 142 13.03 3.85 21.40
CA ALA A 142 14.10 4.70 21.91
C ALA A 142 15.34 4.78 21.00
N ALA A 143 15.30 4.20 19.79
CA ALA A 143 16.46 4.13 18.91
C ALA A 143 16.94 5.53 18.47
N PRO A 144 18.27 5.80 18.47
CA PRO A 144 18.82 7.05 17.97
C PRO A 144 18.45 7.28 16.50
N GLN A 145 17.89 8.45 16.20
CA GLN A 145 17.40 8.75 14.86
C GLN A 145 18.55 8.85 13.82
N PRO A 146 18.41 8.21 12.65
CA PRO A 146 19.50 8.09 11.68
C PRO A 146 19.86 9.43 11.04
N ARG A 147 21.16 9.70 10.92
CA ARG A 147 21.70 10.93 10.31
C ARG A 147 22.02 10.81 8.81
N SER A 148 21.91 9.61 8.25
CA SER A 148 22.19 9.30 6.84
C SER A 148 21.00 9.61 5.92
N GLY A 149 21.30 9.91 4.65
CA GLY A 149 20.34 9.94 3.53
C GLY A 149 20.23 8.59 2.78
N ASN A 150 21.24 7.73 2.88
CA ASN A 150 21.07 6.31 2.56
C ASN A 150 20.36 5.64 3.74
N THR A 151 19.23 4.98 3.48
CA THR A 151 18.31 4.51 4.52
C THR A 151 18.56 3.08 4.99
N GLY A 152 19.24 2.24 4.20
CA GLY A 152 19.25 0.79 4.43
C GLY A 152 17.96 0.07 3.97
N LEU A 153 16.97 0.80 3.44
CA LEU A 153 15.65 0.26 3.08
C LEU A 153 15.64 -0.21 1.63
N SER A 154 15.10 -1.40 1.38
CA SER A 154 14.74 -1.87 0.02
C SER A 154 13.49 -1.14 -0.50
N LEU A 155 13.14 -1.27 -1.78
CA LEU A 155 11.78 -0.95 -2.22
C LEU A 155 10.79 -2.04 -1.72
N PRO A 156 9.50 -1.72 -1.49
CA PRO A 156 8.56 -2.59 -0.76
C PRO A 156 7.98 -3.76 -1.58
N TRP A 157 8.81 -4.39 -2.41
CA TRP A 157 8.51 -5.60 -3.19
C TRP A 157 9.77 -6.45 -3.34
N LYS A 158 9.70 -7.61 -4.01
CA LYS A 158 10.83 -8.53 -4.06
C LYS A 158 12.04 -7.93 -4.81
N GLN A 159 13.24 -8.06 -4.25
CA GLN A 159 14.50 -7.68 -4.93
C GLN A 159 14.59 -8.33 -6.33
N GLY A 160 15.01 -7.56 -7.33
CA GLY A 160 15.06 -7.97 -8.74
C GLY A 160 13.72 -7.91 -9.49
N GLN A 161 12.57 -7.76 -8.82
CA GLN A 161 11.32 -7.40 -9.50
C GLN A 161 11.24 -5.88 -9.76
N SER A 162 10.37 -5.50 -10.70
CA SER A 162 10.10 -4.10 -11.04
C SER A 162 8.62 -3.74 -10.95
N TRP A 163 8.33 -2.65 -10.24
CA TRP A 163 7.00 -2.06 -10.10
C TRP A 163 7.01 -0.65 -10.68
N TYR A 164 5.83 -0.08 -10.91
CA TYR A 164 5.68 1.31 -11.34
C TYR A 164 5.78 2.26 -10.14
N MET A 165 6.42 3.41 -10.34
CA MET A 165 6.22 4.60 -9.51
C MET A 165 4.98 5.32 -10.05
N GLY A 166 3.80 4.93 -9.57
CA GLY A 166 2.51 5.42 -10.08
C GLY A 166 2.31 6.90 -9.79
N GLY A 167 2.67 7.31 -8.58
CA GLY A 167 2.85 8.69 -8.14
C GLY A 167 4.28 8.86 -7.61
N GLY A 168 4.98 9.90 -8.06
CA GLY A 168 6.30 10.26 -7.55
C GLY A 168 6.20 10.96 -6.18
N PRO A 169 7.28 11.59 -5.67
CA PRO A 169 7.28 12.26 -4.38
C PRO A 169 6.10 13.23 -4.16
N HIS A 170 5.34 12.97 -3.10
CA HIS A 170 4.22 13.78 -2.59
C HIS A 170 4.20 13.69 -1.06
N GLY A 171 3.38 14.48 -0.36
CA GLY A 171 3.20 14.33 1.09
C GLY A 171 2.18 13.25 1.42
N ILE A 172 2.06 12.89 2.70
CA ILE A 172 1.07 11.89 3.14
C ILE A 172 -0.36 12.22 2.67
N SER A 173 -0.78 13.48 2.80
CA SER A 173 -2.07 14.00 2.30
C SER A 173 -1.92 14.63 0.90
N GLY A 174 -1.28 13.91 -0.04
CA GLY A 174 -1.07 14.39 -1.41
C GLY A 174 -0.23 15.66 -1.51
N GLU A 175 -0.88 16.81 -1.67
CA GLU A 175 -0.23 18.13 -1.83
C GLU A 175 0.50 18.64 -0.56
N SER A 176 0.24 18.02 0.59
CA SER A 176 0.91 18.35 1.86
C SER A 176 2.45 18.33 1.78
N ARG A 177 3.12 19.12 2.63
CA ARG A 177 4.59 19.12 2.77
C ARG A 177 4.99 18.65 4.18
N PRO A 178 6.16 17.99 4.34
CA PRO A 178 7.14 17.62 3.32
C PRO A 178 6.67 16.48 2.40
N TYR A 179 7.27 16.33 1.22
CA TYR A 179 6.97 15.19 0.35
C TYR A 179 7.66 13.92 0.85
N ASN A 180 7.02 13.25 1.80
CA ASN A 180 7.52 12.05 2.48
C ASN A 180 6.96 10.73 1.91
N SER A 181 6.12 10.79 0.88
CA SER A 181 5.39 9.64 0.31
C SER A 181 5.70 9.38 -1.17
N VAL A 182 5.54 8.12 -1.60
CA VAL A 182 5.61 7.67 -2.99
C VAL A 182 4.61 6.52 -3.22
N ASP A 183 3.92 6.51 -4.35
CA ASP A 183 2.93 5.48 -4.69
C ASP A 183 3.51 4.42 -5.64
N PHE A 184 3.37 3.15 -5.27
CA PHE A 184 3.87 2.03 -6.06
C PHE A 184 2.77 1.07 -6.47
N ASN A 185 2.79 0.60 -7.72
CA ASN A 185 1.77 -0.30 -8.25
C ASN A 185 2.29 -1.29 -9.31
N GLY A 186 1.48 -2.31 -9.58
CA GLY A 186 1.78 -3.38 -10.55
C GLY A 186 2.58 -4.54 -9.94
N GLY A 187 3.48 -5.12 -10.74
CA GLY A 187 4.23 -6.32 -10.34
C GLY A 187 3.32 -7.52 -10.05
N ASP A 188 3.57 -8.24 -8.95
CA ASP A 188 2.69 -9.29 -8.43
C ASP A 188 1.71 -8.78 -7.34
N GLY A 189 1.74 -7.47 -7.07
CA GLY A 189 0.93 -6.77 -6.08
C GLY A 189 1.22 -7.15 -4.63
N ARG A 190 2.30 -7.88 -4.31
CA ARG A 190 2.67 -8.27 -2.93
C ARG A 190 3.60 -7.24 -2.31
N VAL A 191 3.11 -6.49 -1.32
CA VAL A 191 3.89 -5.51 -0.57
C VAL A 191 4.72 -6.25 0.49
N LEU A 192 6.01 -5.95 0.56
CA LEU A 192 6.99 -6.59 1.45
C LEU A 192 7.72 -5.55 2.33
N ALA A 193 8.15 -5.98 3.51
CA ALA A 193 8.97 -5.19 4.42
C ALA A 193 10.31 -4.81 3.76
N PRO A 194 10.68 -3.51 3.71
CA PRO A 194 11.87 -3.06 3.00
C PRO A 194 13.18 -3.36 3.77
N ALA A 195 13.07 -3.44 5.10
CA ALA A 195 14.11 -3.84 6.04
C ALA A 195 13.46 -4.53 7.26
N SER A 196 14.27 -5.09 8.16
CA SER A 196 13.78 -5.67 9.42
C SER A 196 13.30 -4.58 10.38
N GLY A 197 12.37 -4.92 11.27
CA GLY A 197 11.76 -3.98 12.22
C GLY A 197 10.50 -4.53 12.87
N ARG A 198 9.76 -3.68 13.57
CA ARG A 198 8.53 -4.05 14.30
C ARG A 198 7.29 -3.53 13.61
N ILE A 199 6.35 -4.43 13.36
CA ILE A 199 5.09 -4.12 12.69
C ILE A 199 4.02 -3.65 13.68
N TYR A 200 3.28 -2.64 13.28
CA TYR A 200 2.07 -2.15 13.95
C TYR A 200 1.00 -1.89 12.88
N LYS A 201 -0.27 -2.06 13.24
CA LYS A 201 -1.41 -1.77 12.39
C LYS A 201 -2.32 -0.78 13.12
N THR A 202 -2.74 0.25 12.42
CA THR A 202 -3.57 1.32 12.97
C THR A 202 -4.80 1.50 12.08
N CYS A 203 -5.92 1.91 12.68
CA CYS A 203 -7.25 1.87 12.10
C CYS A 203 -7.61 0.50 11.50
N VAL A 204 -7.60 -0.56 12.31
CA VAL A 204 -7.86 -1.92 11.81
C VAL A 204 -9.35 -2.12 11.50
N ARG A 205 -9.75 -1.95 10.23
CA ARG A 205 -11.16 -1.96 9.80
C ARG A 205 -11.34 -2.67 8.45
N ASN A 206 -12.42 -3.45 8.32
CA ASN A 206 -12.80 -4.14 7.08
C ASN A 206 -11.70 -5.01 6.43
N GLY A 207 -10.81 -5.60 7.22
CA GLY A 207 -9.68 -6.41 6.73
C GLY A 207 -8.50 -5.59 6.17
N SER A 208 -8.46 -4.30 6.46
CA SER A 208 -7.40 -3.36 6.12
C SER A 208 -6.97 -2.54 7.37
N ALA A 209 -5.89 -1.79 7.22
CA ALA A 209 -5.28 -0.92 8.22
C ALA A 209 -4.26 0.00 7.50
N GLU A 210 -3.81 1.06 8.16
CA GLU A 210 -2.46 1.57 7.90
C GLU A 210 -1.46 0.63 8.59
N VAL A 211 -0.43 0.19 7.86
CA VAL A 211 0.61 -0.68 8.41
C VAL A 211 1.88 0.13 8.60
N LYS A 212 2.35 0.28 9.85
CA LYS A 212 3.59 0.96 10.22
C LYS A 212 4.67 -0.08 10.54
N ILE A 213 5.91 0.16 10.10
CA ILE A 213 7.10 -0.59 10.53
C ILE A 213 8.10 0.38 11.15
N VAL A 214 8.45 0.16 12.42
CA VAL A 214 9.58 0.84 13.08
C VAL A 214 10.83 -0.01 12.86
N HIS A 215 11.77 0.47 12.05
CA HIS A 215 12.95 -0.28 11.64
C HIS A 215 14.09 -0.19 12.65
N ASN A 216 14.91 -1.24 12.71
CA ASN A 216 16.04 -1.34 13.63
C ASN A 216 17.20 -0.35 13.30
N ASN A 217 17.13 0.32 12.15
CA ASN A 217 18.03 1.41 11.74
C ASN A 217 17.48 2.81 12.12
N GLY A 218 16.34 2.88 12.82
CA GLY A 218 15.71 4.10 13.30
C GLY A 218 14.87 4.88 12.28
N PHE A 219 14.68 4.34 11.06
CA PHE A 219 13.63 4.83 10.17
C PHE A 219 12.27 4.18 10.52
N THR A 220 11.18 4.85 10.17
CA THR A 220 9.84 4.27 10.20
C THR A 220 9.23 4.40 8.81
N THR A 221 8.54 3.37 8.33
CA THR A 221 7.75 3.42 7.08
C THR A 221 6.31 3.08 7.36
N SER A 222 5.36 3.77 6.76
CA SER A 222 3.96 3.33 6.74
C SER A 222 3.45 3.00 5.34
N TYR A 223 2.39 2.19 5.29
CA TYR A 223 1.79 1.62 4.08
C TYR A 223 0.27 1.69 4.15
N TYR A 224 -0.36 2.33 3.17
CA TYR A 224 -1.81 2.47 3.09
C TYR A 224 -2.39 1.89 1.79
N HIS A 225 -3.72 1.87 1.69
CA HIS A 225 -4.53 1.25 0.62
C HIS A 225 -4.44 -0.27 0.49
N MET A 226 -3.81 -0.97 1.43
CA MET A 226 -3.57 -2.41 1.32
C MET A 226 -4.76 -3.30 1.71
N THR A 227 -4.76 -4.52 1.18
CA THR A 227 -5.68 -5.62 1.54
C THR A 227 -4.90 -6.90 1.86
N ASP A 228 -5.58 -7.97 2.29
CA ASP A 228 -4.97 -9.29 2.55
C ASP A 228 -3.72 -9.20 3.45
N LEU A 229 -3.87 -8.44 4.55
CA LEU A 229 -2.79 -8.05 5.46
C LEU A 229 -2.22 -9.25 6.24
N ILE A 230 -0.95 -9.15 6.63
CA ILE A 230 -0.30 -10.13 7.50
C ILE A 230 -0.98 -10.23 8.88
N GLY A 231 -1.28 -11.46 9.30
CA GLY A 231 -1.82 -11.79 10.62
C GLY A 231 -0.83 -11.74 11.78
N ALA A 232 0.24 -10.94 11.69
CA ALA A 232 1.20 -10.75 12.78
C ALA A 232 0.56 -9.90 13.89
N ALA A 233 0.91 -10.15 15.15
CA ALA A 233 0.51 -9.30 16.27
C ALA A 233 1.33 -8.00 16.26
N ASP A 234 0.76 -6.91 16.78
CA ASP A 234 1.44 -5.62 16.86
C ASP A 234 2.65 -5.70 17.80
N GLY A 235 3.73 -5.00 17.45
CA GLY A 235 5.04 -5.12 18.11
C GLY A 235 5.90 -6.31 17.66
N THR A 236 5.39 -7.20 16.79
CA THR A 236 6.14 -8.37 16.30
C THR A 236 7.36 -7.94 15.49
N GLU A 237 8.52 -8.51 15.79
CA GLU A 237 9.73 -8.38 14.97
C GLU A 237 9.57 -9.17 13.65
N ILE A 238 9.72 -8.47 12.53
CA ILE A 238 9.69 -9.02 11.16
C ILE A 238 11.00 -8.73 10.43
N THR A 239 11.33 -9.56 9.45
CA THR A 239 12.57 -9.42 8.67
C THR A 239 12.32 -8.76 7.31
N ALA A 240 13.37 -8.19 6.72
CA ALA A 240 13.34 -7.71 5.33
C ALA A 240 12.77 -8.78 4.37
N GLY A 241 11.86 -8.37 3.48
CA GLY A 241 11.14 -9.27 2.58
C GLY A 241 9.92 -9.98 3.18
N THR A 242 9.61 -9.78 4.47
CA THR A 242 8.37 -10.30 5.07
C THR A 242 7.15 -9.70 4.37
N TYR A 243 6.16 -10.53 4.07
CA TYR A 243 4.92 -10.10 3.43
C TYR A 243 4.08 -9.22 4.36
N LEU A 244 3.59 -8.08 3.87
CA LEU A 244 2.77 -7.13 4.64
C LEU A 244 1.30 -7.17 4.22
N GLY A 245 1.04 -7.27 2.92
CA GLY A 245 -0.29 -7.19 2.32
C GLY A 245 -0.22 -7.15 0.80
N ARG A 246 -1.37 -6.90 0.16
CA ARG A 246 -1.47 -6.63 -1.27
C ARG A 246 -1.82 -5.18 -1.55
N THR A 247 -1.33 -4.63 -2.66
CA THR A 247 -1.80 -3.36 -3.22
C THR A 247 -3.31 -3.39 -3.43
N GLY A 248 -3.99 -2.28 -3.15
CA GLY A 248 -5.45 -2.20 -3.20
C GLY A 248 -5.95 -0.76 -3.24
N THR A 249 -7.21 -0.57 -2.83
CA THR A 249 -7.92 0.71 -2.79
C THR A 249 -8.68 0.87 -1.47
N GLN A 250 -8.17 0.24 -0.41
CA GLN A 250 -8.84 0.21 0.88
C GLN A 250 -8.65 1.54 1.61
N LEU A 251 -9.69 2.00 2.30
CA LEU A 251 -9.74 3.30 2.98
C LEU A 251 -10.30 3.11 4.40
N PRO A 252 -9.66 2.31 5.26
CA PRO A 252 -10.20 1.97 6.58
C PRO A 252 -10.45 3.23 7.45
N CYS A 253 -9.64 4.28 7.29
CA CYS A 253 -9.81 5.59 7.94
C CYS A 253 -9.96 6.75 6.92
N GLY A 254 -10.62 6.51 5.78
CA GLY A 254 -10.86 7.55 4.79
C GLY A 254 -9.64 7.85 3.89
N GLY A 255 -9.66 9.04 3.27
CA GLY A 255 -8.77 9.43 2.18
C GLY A 255 -9.23 8.91 0.82
N PHE A 256 -8.38 9.03 -0.21
CA PHE A 256 -8.71 8.71 -1.60
C PHE A 256 -7.77 7.67 -2.23
N ALA A 257 -8.27 6.88 -3.19
CA ALA A 257 -7.45 5.99 -4.02
C ALA A 257 -8.06 5.82 -5.42
N SER A 258 -7.36 6.30 -6.46
CA SER A 258 -7.82 6.23 -7.86
C SER A 258 -7.70 4.83 -8.50
N GLY A 259 -6.88 3.96 -7.94
CA GLY A 259 -6.63 2.60 -8.43
C GLY A 259 -5.74 1.79 -7.49
N ALA A 260 -5.56 0.50 -7.79
CA ALA A 260 -4.85 -0.42 -6.90
C ALA A 260 -3.34 -0.11 -6.80
N HIS A 261 -2.90 0.37 -5.63
CA HIS A 261 -1.51 0.72 -5.35
C HIS A 261 -1.17 0.47 -3.87
N VAL A 262 0.06 0.80 -3.47
CA VAL A 262 0.43 1.03 -2.07
C VAL A 262 1.02 2.43 -1.97
N HIS A 263 0.45 3.24 -1.08
CA HIS A 263 1.01 4.52 -0.67
C HIS A 263 2.04 4.24 0.42
N MET A 264 3.31 4.58 0.18
CA MET A 264 4.40 4.35 1.14
C MET A 264 4.96 5.68 1.63
N SER A 265 4.99 5.87 2.95
CA SER A 265 5.46 7.10 3.60
C SER A 265 6.69 6.85 4.48
N LEU A 266 7.61 7.81 4.55
CA LEU A 266 8.87 7.72 5.30
C LEU A 266 8.92 8.69 6.49
N TYR A 267 9.43 8.20 7.63
CA TYR A 267 9.57 8.93 8.89
C TYR A 267 10.86 8.58 9.64
N LYS A 268 11.14 9.37 10.69
CA LYS A 268 12.15 9.16 11.74
C LYS A 268 11.45 9.31 13.09
N GLY A 269 11.07 8.18 13.70
CA GLY A 269 10.00 8.17 14.71
C GLY A 269 8.72 8.76 14.11
N ALA A 270 8.09 9.71 14.81
CA ALA A 270 6.93 10.44 14.31
C ALA A 270 7.25 11.57 13.30
N GLN A 271 8.52 11.92 13.06
CA GLN A 271 8.87 13.06 12.19
C GLN A 271 8.89 12.65 10.71
N PRO A 272 8.09 13.27 9.82
CA PRO A 272 8.06 12.93 8.40
C PRO A 272 9.37 13.35 7.73
N VAL A 273 9.91 12.50 6.86
CA VAL A 273 11.18 12.73 6.17
C VAL A 273 10.91 12.91 4.68
N PRO A 274 11.23 14.07 4.07
CA PRO A 274 11.11 14.23 2.62
C PRO A 274 11.96 13.17 1.91
N VAL A 275 11.41 12.48 0.91
CA VAL A 275 12.16 11.48 0.14
C VAL A 275 13.18 12.11 -0.82
N ASN A 276 13.15 13.44 -1.00
CA ASN A 276 14.10 14.16 -1.82
C ASN A 276 15.55 14.01 -1.30
N GLY A 277 16.41 13.41 -2.12
CA GLY A 277 17.79 13.08 -1.76
C GLY A 277 17.95 11.83 -0.91
N VAL A 278 16.88 11.09 -0.64
CA VAL A 278 16.89 9.85 0.14
C VAL A 278 16.99 8.64 -0.78
N THR A 279 17.81 7.66 -0.42
CA THR A 279 18.00 6.41 -1.18
C THR A 279 17.16 5.27 -0.60
N ILE A 280 16.31 4.64 -1.43
CA ILE A 280 15.47 3.47 -1.09
C ILE A 280 15.53 2.46 -2.25
N GLY A 281 15.83 1.19 -1.97
CA GLY A 281 15.93 0.11 -2.96
C GLY A 281 16.98 0.33 -4.04
N GLY A 282 18.04 1.08 -3.73
CA GLY A 282 19.07 1.53 -4.66
C GLY A 282 18.73 2.80 -5.45
N TRP A 283 17.53 3.36 -5.32
CA TRP A 283 17.09 4.56 -6.03
C TRP A 283 17.12 5.79 -5.13
N THR A 284 17.74 6.88 -5.58
CA THR A 284 17.68 8.18 -4.91
C THR A 284 16.54 8.99 -5.48
N PHE A 285 15.55 9.34 -4.66
CA PHE A 285 14.37 10.07 -5.11
C PHE A 285 14.65 11.58 -5.19
N ARG A 286 14.00 12.25 -6.14
CA ARG A 286 14.05 13.70 -6.38
C ARG A 286 12.63 14.20 -6.53
N GLU A 287 12.25 15.18 -5.72
CA GLU A 287 10.89 15.75 -5.79
C GLU A 287 10.65 16.59 -7.04
N GLY A 288 9.37 16.72 -7.40
CA GLY A 288 8.90 17.68 -8.40
C GLY A 288 8.75 19.08 -7.82
N ARG A 289 8.33 20.03 -8.67
CA ARG A 289 7.81 21.33 -8.22
C ARG A 289 6.45 21.14 -7.53
N GLU A 290 5.61 20.33 -8.14
CA GLU A 290 4.28 19.88 -7.68
C GLU A 290 4.37 18.46 -7.10
N ALA A 291 3.36 18.06 -6.33
CA ALA A 291 3.25 16.71 -5.78
C ALA A 291 3.05 15.67 -6.90
N TYR A 292 3.37 14.40 -6.59
CA TYR A 292 3.31 13.25 -7.50
C TYR A 292 4.25 13.34 -8.73
N GLY A 293 4.89 14.49 -8.97
CA GLY A 293 5.93 14.71 -9.96
C GLY A 293 7.28 14.13 -9.55
N GLY A 294 8.37 14.71 -10.06
CA GLY A 294 9.73 14.27 -9.72
C GLY A 294 10.20 13.04 -10.50
N TYR A 295 11.24 12.39 -9.96
CA TYR A 295 11.89 11.22 -10.56
C TYR A 295 12.78 10.48 -9.54
N ALA A 296 13.29 9.31 -9.93
CA ALA A 296 14.23 8.51 -9.18
C ALA A 296 15.53 8.26 -9.98
N GLU A 297 16.67 8.24 -9.30
CA GLU A 297 18.02 8.08 -9.87
C GLU A 297 18.73 6.81 -9.38
N HIS A 298 19.31 6.04 -10.30
CA HIS A 298 20.20 4.91 -10.00
C HIS A 298 21.31 4.81 -11.06
N GLU A 299 22.58 4.81 -10.65
CA GLU A 299 23.76 4.68 -11.53
C GLU A 299 23.73 5.59 -12.80
N GLY A 300 23.14 6.79 -12.69
CA GLY A 300 23.00 7.75 -13.79
C GLY A 300 21.75 7.55 -14.67
N GLN A 301 20.98 6.48 -14.47
CA GLN A 301 19.64 6.32 -15.05
C GLN A 301 18.62 7.12 -14.24
N GLN A 302 17.80 7.92 -14.93
CA GLN A 302 16.61 8.57 -14.37
C GLN A 302 15.32 7.84 -14.77
N VAL A 303 14.40 7.68 -13.83
CA VAL A 303 13.04 7.16 -14.04
C VAL A 303 12.04 8.15 -13.47
N ARG A 304 11.22 8.76 -14.34
CA ARG A 304 10.14 9.69 -13.95
C ARG A 304 8.89 8.94 -13.48
N THR A 305 7.93 9.65 -12.89
CA THR A 305 6.59 9.12 -12.57
C THR A 305 5.96 8.41 -13.79
N GLY A 306 5.27 7.30 -13.54
CA GLY A 306 4.78 6.36 -14.57
C GLY A 306 5.84 5.39 -15.11
N GLY A 307 7.12 5.58 -14.76
CA GLY A 307 8.21 4.65 -15.07
C GLY A 307 8.31 3.47 -14.09
N ARG A 308 9.14 2.48 -14.44
CA ARG A 308 9.33 1.25 -13.63
C ARG A 308 10.68 1.26 -12.92
N LEU A 309 10.66 1.01 -11.61
CA LEU A 309 11.84 0.88 -10.76
C LEU A 309 12.13 -0.59 -10.51
N VAL A 310 13.38 -1.04 -10.65
CA VAL A 310 13.83 -2.36 -10.19
C VAL A 310 14.22 -2.24 -8.72
N ASN A 311 13.79 -3.15 -7.85
CA ASN A 311 14.28 -3.15 -6.47
C ASN A 311 15.69 -3.75 -6.42
N TYR A 312 16.71 -2.92 -6.19
CA TYR A 312 18.10 -3.38 -6.04
C TYR A 312 18.45 -3.84 -4.61
N GLY A 313 17.57 -3.61 -3.63
CA GLY A 313 17.78 -3.94 -2.22
C GLY A 313 18.27 -2.75 -1.38
N GLY A 314 18.44 -2.97 -0.08
CA GLY A 314 18.67 -1.89 0.90
C GLY A 314 20.06 -1.27 0.95
N GLY A 315 21.07 -1.79 0.25
CA GLY A 315 22.46 -1.32 0.35
C GLY A 315 23.25 -1.88 1.54
N ASP A 316 22.68 -2.85 2.26
CA ASP A 316 23.41 -3.71 3.19
C ASP A 316 24.03 -4.87 2.39
N ASP A 317 25.28 -4.70 1.95
CA ASP A 317 25.99 -5.52 0.95
C ASP A 317 26.32 -6.97 1.38
N SER A 318 25.29 -7.79 1.63
CA SER A 318 25.40 -9.22 1.97
C SER A 318 24.61 -10.17 1.06
N SER A 319 23.85 -9.63 0.09
CA SER A 319 23.32 -10.40 -1.04
C SER A 319 24.14 -10.08 -2.31
N PRO A 320 24.78 -11.06 -2.96
CA PRO A 320 25.66 -10.79 -4.09
C PRO A 320 24.87 -10.22 -5.28
N LYS A 321 25.44 -9.20 -5.93
CA LYS A 321 25.01 -8.67 -7.23
C LYS A 321 24.69 -9.84 -8.17
N PRO A 322 23.51 -9.88 -8.82
CA PRO A 322 23.24 -10.86 -9.86
C PRO A 322 24.29 -10.72 -10.97
N THR A 323 25.25 -11.63 -11.00
CA THR A 323 26.14 -11.80 -12.13
C THR A 323 25.41 -12.65 -13.15
N ASP A 324 25.16 -12.06 -14.33
CA ASP A 324 24.62 -12.81 -15.46
C ASP A 324 25.47 -14.08 -15.68
N PRO A 325 24.86 -15.27 -15.76
CA PRO A 325 25.61 -16.49 -16.04
C PRO A 325 26.21 -16.41 -17.45
N LYS A 326 27.47 -16.02 -17.53
CA LYS A 326 28.25 -16.10 -18.77
C LYS A 326 28.22 -17.57 -19.23
N PRO A 327 27.77 -17.88 -20.46
CA PRO A 327 27.82 -19.25 -20.96
C PRO A 327 29.26 -19.74 -20.97
N THR A 328 29.50 -20.85 -20.27
CA THR A 328 30.75 -21.60 -20.32
C THR A 328 30.45 -22.97 -20.87
N ASP A 329 31.05 -23.28 -22.03
CA ASP A 329 30.83 -24.55 -22.72
C ASP A 329 31.28 -25.74 -21.84
N PRO A 330 30.46 -26.80 -21.72
CA PRO A 330 30.86 -27.98 -20.95
C PRO A 330 32.06 -28.68 -21.58
N LYS A 331 33.19 -28.70 -20.87
CA LYS A 331 34.32 -29.56 -21.22
C LYS A 331 33.94 -31.03 -21.00
N PRO A 332 34.17 -31.95 -21.95
CA PRO A 332 33.88 -33.37 -21.76
C PRO A 332 34.78 -33.99 -20.69
N THR A 333 34.21 -34.84 -19.83
CA THR A 333 34.94 -35.78 -18.97
C THR A 333 34.36 -37.18 -19.14
N ASP A 334 35.23 -38.15 -19.41
CA ASP A 334 34.84 -39.53 -19.68
C ASP A 334 34.27 -40.23 -18.42
N PRO A 335 33.20 -41.03 -18.54
CA PRO A 335 32.65 -41.77 -17.41
C PRO A 335 33.45 -43.03 -17.10
N LYS A 336 33.85 -43.19 -15.84
CA LYS A 336 34.38 -44.46 -15.30
C LYS A 336 33.21 -45.43 -15.00
N PRO A 337 33.29 -46.72 -15.35
CA PRO A 337 32.18 -47.65 -15.11
C PRO A 337 32.07 -48.08 -13.65
N THR A 338 30.82 -48.32 -13.22
CA THR A 338 30.48 -49.06 -12.00
C THR A 338 29.38 -50.05 -12.30
N ASP A 339 29.55 -51.30 -11.86
CA ASP A 339 28.66 -52.43 -12.15
C ASP A 339 27.29 -52.34 -11.44
N PRO A 340 26.25 -53.01 -11.98
CA PRO A 340 24.86 -52.67 -11.68
C PRO A 340 24.32 -53.33 -10.42
N LYS A 341 23.42 -52.62 -9.71
CA LYS A 341 22.54 -53.19 -8.67
C LYS A 341 21.09 -53.27 -9.19
N PRO A 342 20.32 -54.36 -8.93
CA PRO A 342 19.06 -54.60 -9.63
C PRO A 342 17.94 -53.60 -9.33
N THR A 343 17.12 -53.36 -10.34
CA THR A 343 15.90 -52.55 -10.30
C THR A 343 14.71 -53.35 -9.71
N ASN A 344 13.79 -52.64 -9.07
CA ASN A 344 12.41 -53.08 -8.89
C ASN A 344 11.50 -51.92 -9.38
N PRO A 345 10.50 -52.16 -10.25
CA PRO A 345 9.90 -51.08 -11.04
C PRO A 345 8.88 -50.26 -10.25
N LYS A 346 8.89 -48.94 -10.46
CA LYS A 346 7.81 -48.02 -10.06
C LYS A 346 6.76 -47.94 -11.19
N PRO A 347 5.44 -47.93 -10.91
CA PRO A 347 4.41 -47.89 -11.96
C PRO A 347 4.43 -46.60 -12.78
N PRO A 348 3.95 -46.63 -14.04
CA PRO A 348 3.88 -45.44 -14.89
C PRO A 348 2.66 -44.58 -14.56
N THR A 349 2.88 -43.28 -14.32
CA THR A 349 1.82 -42.26 -14.36
C THR A 349 2.13 -41.25 -15.46
N THR A 350 1.56 -41.48 -16.63
CA THR A 350 1.44 -40.49 -17.69
C THR A 350 0.39 -39.46 -17.31
N THR A 351 0.80 -38.24 -16.96
CA THR A 351 -0.14 -37.12 -16.78
C THR A 351 -0.24 -36.33 -18.10
N PRO A 352 -1.44 -36.13 -18.70
CA PRO A 352 -1.58 -35.41 -19.95
C PRO A 352 -1.22 -33.92 -19.84
N LYS A 353 -0.72 -33.35 -20.94
CA LYS A 353 -0.57 -31.90 -21.14
C LYS A 353 -1.94 -31.20 -20.96
N PRO A 354 -2.06 -30.10 -20.19
CA PRO A 354 -3.33 -29.41 -20.01
C PRO A 354 -3.95 -28.96 -21.35
N PRO A 355 -5.27 -29.12 -21.54
CA PRO A 355 -5.93 -28.69 -22.77
C PRO A 355 -5.96 -27.16 -22.86
N LYS A 356 -5.82 -26.65 -24.09
CA LYS A 356 -5.97 -25.22 -24.41
C LYS A 356 -7.42 -24.79 -24.11
N PRO A 357 -7.66 -23.72 -23.32
CA PRO A 357 -9.03 -23.29 -23.05
C PRO A 357 -9.72 -22.84 -24.34
N ASN A 358 -10.94 -23.33 -24.57
CA ASN A 358 -11.87 -22.72 -25.50
C ASN A 358 -12.39 -21.42 -24.84
N PRO A 359 -12.46 -20.27 -25.52
CA PRO A 359 -12.67 -19.01 -24.82
C PRO A 359 -14.12 -18.87 -24.37
N THR A 360 -14.33 -18.89 -23.05
CA THR A 360 -15.43 -18.10 -22.48
C THR A 360 -15.16 -16.67 -22.91
N LEU A 361 -16.07 -16.07 -23.69
CA LEU A 361 -15.91 -14.69 -24.14
C LEU A 361 -15.72 -13.78 -22.92
N ALA A 362 -14.75 -12.87 -23.02
CA ALA A 362 -14.44 -11.92 -21.96
C ALA A 362 -15.67 -11.07 -21.63
N LYS A 363 -15.75 -10.56 -20.40
CA LYS A 363 -16.85 -9.70 -19.96
C LYS A 363 -16.30 -8.41 -19.38
N GLY A 364 -17.03 -7.32 -19.56
CA GLY A 364 -16.76 -6.04 -18.91
C GLY A 364 -18.02 -5.56 -18.19
N THR A 365 -17.85 -4.97 -17.02
CA THR A 365 -18.96 -4.28 -16.33
C THR A 365 -18.95 -2.80 -16.68
N VAL A 366 -20.07 -2.24 -17.10
CA VAL A 366 -20.15 -0.83 -17.47
C VAL A 366 -19.92 0.05 -16.24
N ARG A 367 -19.02 1.02 -16.39
CA ARG A 367 -18.68 2.07 -15.42
C ARG A 367 -18.67 3.42 -16.14
N PRO A 368 -19.77 4.17 -16.12
CA PRO A 368 -19.82 5.51 -16.68
C PRO A 368 -18.85 6.44 -15.93
N TYR A 369 -18.30 7.42 -16.66
CA TYR A 369 -17.32 8.38 -16.17
C TYR A 369 -17.51 9.71 -16.89
N PRO A 370 -17.33 10.88 -16.23
CA PRO A 370 -17.00 11.06 -14.80
C PRO A 370 -18.17 10.72 -13.85
N ASP A 371 -19.40 10.77 -14.34
CA ASP A 371 -20.63 10.64 -13.55
C ASP A 371 -21.30 9.27 -13.78
N ARG A 372 -21.39 8.47 -12.71
CA ARG A 372 -21.93 7.10 -12.75
C ARG A 372 -23.44 7.04 -12.99
N ASN A 373 -24.17 8.15 -12.86
CA ASN A 373 -25.61 8.18 -13.11
C ASN A 373 -25.95 8.31 -14.60
N ARG A 374 -24.95 8.47 -15.48
CA ARG A 374 -25.12 8.57 -16.93
C ARG A 374 -25.20 7.22 -17.62
N ASN A 375 -25.94 7.20 -18.71
CA ASN A 375 -25.82 6.12 -19.68
C ASN A 375 -24.55 6.28 -20.53
N VAL A 376 -23.94 5.17 -20.94
CA VAL A 376 -22.83 5.13 -21.90
C VAL A 376 -23.35 4.74 -23.29
N ASN A 377 -22.87 5.44 -24.32
CA ASN A 377 -23.28 5.23 -25.71
C ASN A 377 -22.64 3.98 -26.33
N LEU A 378 -23.48 3.10 -26.89
CA LEU A 378 -23.07 2.02 -27.78
C LEU A 378 -23.04 2.52 -29.23
N ARG A 379 -22.01 2.15 -30.00
CA ARG A 379 -21.76 2.66 -31.36
C ARG A 379 -21.75 1.57 -32.42
N SER A 380 -21.93 1.97 -33.68
CA SER A 380 -21.90 1.08 -34.86
C SER A 380 -20.49 0.61 -35.25
N GLY A 381 -19.44 1.29 -34.79
CA GLY A 381 -18.03 0.98 -35.05
C GLY A 381 -17.10 1.47 -33.94
N PRO A 382 -15.80 1.11 -33.97
CA PRO A 382 -14.80 1.53 -32.99
C PRO A 382 -14.38 2.99 -33.23
N GLY A 383 -15.02 3.92 -32.53
CA GLY A 383 -14.72 5.36 -32.63
C GLY A 383 -15.93 6.25 -32.38
N THR A 384 -15.71 7.47 -31.91
CA THR A 384 -16.73 8.48 -31.62
C THR A 384 -17.45 8.99 -32.86
N ARG A 385 -16.80 8.91 -34.04
CA ARG A 385 -17.41 9.29 -35.33
C ARG A 385 -18.46 8.28 -35.82
N ASN A 386 -18.53 7.09 -35.22
CA ASN A 386 -19.55 6.09 -35.54
C ASN A 386 -20.87 6.43 -34.84
N SER A 387 -21.98 6.19 -35.54
CA SER A 387 -23.34 6.48 -35.05
C SER A 387 -23.65 5.76 -33.72
N VAL A 388 -24.38 6.45 -32.84
CA VAL A 388 -24.91 5.85 -31.61
C VAL A 388 -26.09 4.94 -31.98
N VAL A 389 -26.06 3.70 -31.51
CA VAL A 389 -27.01 2.63 -31.85
C VAL A 389 -27.62 1.96 -30.61
N GLY A 390 -27.50 2.60 -29.45
CA GLY A 390 -28.04 2.14 -28.16
C GLY A 390 -27.28 2.76 -27.00
N THR A 391 -27.74 2.51 -25.77
CA THR A 391 -27.06 2.93 -24.55
C THR A 391 -27.11 1.83 -23.48
N VAL A 392 -26.22 1.90 -22.50
CA VAL A 392 -26.08 0.99 -21.34
C VAL A 392 -25.85 1.80 -20.06
N ARG A 393 -26.10 1.22 -18.89
CA ARG A 393 -26.02 1.88 -17.57
C ARG A 393 -24.90 1.30 -16.71
N ASP A 394 -24.52 2.03 -15.65
CA ASP A 394 -23.61 1.51 -14.63
C ASP A 394 -24.08 0.15 -14.09
N GLY A 395 -23.15 -0.79 -14.01
CA GLY A 395 -23.41 -2.16 -13.55
C GLY A 395 -23.87 -3.15 -14.64
N ASP A 396 -24.22 -2.70 -15.84
CA ASP A 396 -24.54 -3.62 -16.95
C ASP A 396 -23.31 -4.48 -17.28
N VAL A 397 -23.46 -5.81 -17.34
CA VAL A 397 -22.37 -6.73 -17.69
C VAL A 397 -22.48 -7.13 -19.15
N LEU A 398 -21.49 -6.74 -19.95
CA LEU A 398 -21.48 -6.94 -21.40
C LEU A 398 -20.46 -8.02 -21.81
N THR A 399 -20.83 -8.87 -22.76
CA THR A 399 -19.95 -9.90 -23.34
C THR A 399 -19.15 -9.32 -24.51
N ILE A 400 -17.82 -9.45 -24.47
CA ILE A 400 -16.86 -8.93 -25.44
C ILE A 400 -16.43 -10.06 -26.37
N THR A 401 -16.66 -9.89 -27.67
CA THR A 401 -16.29 -10.87 -28.70
C THR A 401 -14.90 -10.61 -29.27
N CYS A 402 -14.54 -9.36 -29.51
CA CYS A 402 -13.22 -8.96 -30.02
C CYS A 402 -12.95 -7.47 -29.74
N THR A 403 -11.71 -7.02 -29.90
CA THR A 403 -11.30 -5.62 -29.70
C THR A 403 -10.77 -4.97 -30.97
N ALA A 404 -10.84 -3.64 -31.08
CA ALA A 404 -10.15 -2.86 -32.11
C ALA A 404 -9.56 -1.57 -31.52
N ARG A 405 -8.69 -0.91 -32.28
CA ARG A 405 -8.27 0.47 -32.01
C ARG A 405 -9.19 1.43 -32.78
N GLY A 406 -9.46 2.59 -32.19
CA GLY A 406 -10.34 3.63 -32.74
C GLY A 406 -10.03 4.99 -32.14
N ASP A 407 -10.99 5.91 -32.16
CA ASP A 407 -10.82 7.24 -31.54
C ASP A 407 -10.45 7.12 -30.04
N ARG A 408 -9.46 7.89 -29.59
CA ARG A 408 -9.01 7.93 -28.20
C ARG A 408 -10.03 8.70 -27.34
N LEU A 409 -10.43 8.10 -26.22
CA LEU A 409 -11.38 8.66 -25.27
C LEU A 409 -10.84 8.61 -23.84
N SER A 410 -11.10 9.67 -23.08
CA SER A 410 -10.90 9.67 -21.63
C SER A 410 -12.01 8.85 -20.96
N GLY A 411 -11.62 7.79 -20.27
CA GLY A 411 -12.51 6.95 -19.47
C GLY A 411 -12.08 6.89 -18.01
N LYS A 412 -12.74 6.02 -17.23
CA LYS A 412 -12.55 5.89 -15.78
C LYS A 412 -11.11 5.58 -15.35
N TRP A 413 -10.36 4.90 -16.21
CA TRP A 413 -8.96 4.50 -15.96
C TRP A 413 -7.97 5.29 -16.84
N GLY A 414 -8.38 6.49 -17.29
CA GLY A 414 -7.59 7.36 -18.15
C GLY A 414 -7.91 7.21 -19.64
N GLY A 415 -7.08 7.82 -20.48
CA GLY A 415 -7.26 7.83 -21.93
C GLY A 415 -6.96 6.48 -22.59
N THR A 416 -7.91 5.95 -23.36
CA THR A 416 -7.75 4.72 -24.15
C THR A 416 -8.28 4.87 -25.57
N ASP A 417 -7.59 4.27 -26.53
CA ASP A 417 -8.01 4.10 -27.93
C ASP A 417 -8.58 2.69 -28.19
N LEU A 418 -8.76 1.90 -27.13
CA LEU A 418 -9.29 0.53 -27.19
C LEU A 418 -10.83 0.54 -27.22
N TRP A 419 -11.39 -0.22 -28.16
CA TRP A 419 -12.83 -0.39 -28.33
C TRP A 419 -13.18 -1.88 -28.31
N ASN A 420 -14.22 -2.22 -27.55
CA ASN A 420 -14.73 -3.57 -27.38
C ASN A 420 -15.96 -3.78 -28.27
N LYS A 421 -15.92 -4.82 -29.11
CA LYS A 421 -17.09 -5.29 -29.86
C LYS A 421 -17.86 -6.31 -29.04
N LEU A 422 -19.14 -6.06 -28.86
CA LEU A 422 -20.05 -6.88 -28.08
C LEU A 422 -20.59 -8.06 -28.90
N ASP A 423 -21.12 -9.07 -28.22
CA ASP A 423 -21.82 -10.22 -28.82
C ASP A 423 -23.02 -9.82 -29.70
N ASN A 424 -23.71 -8.74 -29.35
CA ASN A 424 -24.78 -8.11 -30.15
C ASN A 424 -24.27 -7.27 -31.35
N GLY A 425 -22.97 -7.26 -31.62
CA GLY A 425 -22.33 -6.58 -32.75
C GLY A 425 -22.08 -5.08 -32.58
N LYS A 426 -22.57 -4.45 -31.50
CA LYS A 426 -22.32 -3.04 -31.17
C LYS A 426 -20.94 -2.84 -30.53
N TRP A 427 -20.51 -1.60 -30.41
CA TRP A 427 -19.20 -1.22 -29.87
C TRP A 427 -19.33 -0.30 -28.66
N ILE A 428 -18.38 -0.40 -27.73
CA ILE A 428 -18.22 0.49 -26.58
C ILE A 428 -16.72 0.75 -26.36
N SER A 429 -16.37 1.94 -25.89
CA SER A 429 -14.98 2.22 -25.51
C SER A 429 -14.62 1.44 -24.25
N ASP A 430 -13.42 0.88 -24.23
CA ASP A 430 -12.86 0.18 -23.07
C ASP A 430 -12.77 1.08 -21.82
N GLY A 431 -12.66 2.40 -22.02
CA GLY A 431 -12.62 3.39 -20.94
C GLY A 431 -13.90 3.46 -20.08
N PHE A 432 -14.97 2.78 -20.49
CA PHE A 432 -16.21 2.62 -19.73
C PHE A 432 -16.54 1.17 -19.37
N LEU A 433 -15.62 0.21 -19.61
CA LEU A 433 -15.79 -1.20 -19.24
C LEU A 433 -14.72 -1.66 -18.25
N GLU A 434 -15.18 -2.09 -17.08
CA GLU A 434 -14.37 -2.79 -16.08
C GLU A 434 -14.17 -4.24 -16.55
N THR A 435 -13.12 -4.45 -17.35
CA THR A 435 -12.71 -5.76 -17.90
C THR A 435 -11.64 -6.45 -17.06
N GLY A 436 -11.05 -5.74 -16.08
CA GLY A 436 -9.91 -6.19 -15.28
C GLY A 436 -8.54 -6.02 -15.96
N SER A 437 -8.46 -5.28 -17.07
CA SER A 437 -7.22 -5.10 -17.84
C SER A 437 -7.23 -3.77 -18.61
N ASN A 438 -6.09 -3.07 -18.64
CA ASN A 438 -5.88 -1.89 -19.50
C ASN A 438 -5.46 -2.24 -20.94
N GLY A 439 -5.37 -3.54 -21.24
CA GLY A 439 -5.11 -4.10 -22.57
C GLY A 439 -6.24 -5.03 -23.05
N PRO A 440 -6.26 -5.40 -24.34
CA PRO A 440 -7.35 -6.17 -24.93
C PRO A 440 -7.59 -7.51 -24.24
N VAL A 441 -8.78 -7.68 -23.67
CA VAL A 441 -9.24 -8.93 -23.02
C VAL A 441 -9.82 -9.96 -23.98
N ALA A 442 -10.06 -9.55 -25.23
CA ALA A 442 -10.53 -10.38 -26.33
C ALA A 442 -9.55 -10.27 -27.52
N PRO A 443 -9.52 -11.23 -28.45
CA PRO A 443 -8.67 -11.11 -29.64
C PRO A 443 -9.01 -9.87 -30.47
N ALA A 444 -8.06 -9.40 -31.27
CA ALA A 444 -8.35 -8.34 -32.25
C ALA A 444 -9.46 -8.79 -33.22
N CYS A 445 -10.41 -7.90 -33.51
CA CYS A 445 -11.43 -8.17 -34.52
C CYS A 445 -10.74 -8.37 -35.88
N GLN A 446 -11.03 -9.47 -36.56
CA GLN A 446 -10.49 -9.71 -37.90
C GLN A 446 -11.00 -8.64 -38.87
N SER A 447 -10.12 -7.75 -39.29
CA SER A 447 -10.28 -7.06 -40.56
C SER A 447 -10.08 -8.08 -41.68
N ASN A 448 -10.91 -8.01 -42.72
CA ASN A 448 -10.62 -8.70 -44.00
C ASN A 448 -9.57 -7.89 -44.78
N GLU A 449 -8.42 -7.64 -44.18
CA GLU A 449 -7.29 -6.94 -44.80
C GLU A 449 -5.99 -7.69 -44.53
N THR A 450 -5.21 -7.87 -45.61
CA THR A 450 -4.05 -8.76 -45.69
C THR A 450 -2.83 -8.26 -44.87
N PRO A 451 -1.90 -9.15 -44.47
CA PRO A 451 -0.73 -8.75 -43.71
C PRO A 451 0.17 -7.77 -44.50
N LYS A 452 0.43 -6.59 -43.91
CA LYS A 452 1.47 -5.67 -44.40
C LYS A 452 2.87 -6.30 -44.19
N PRO A 453 3.78 -6.27 -45.18
CA PRO A 453 5.10 -6.89 -45.04
C PRO A 453 5.97 -6.28 -43.93
N ALA A 454 6.88 -7.08 -43.39
CA ALA A 454 7.87 -6.67 -42.41
C ALA A 454 8.87 -5.63 -42.99
N PRO A 455 9.49 -4.78 -42.15
CA PRO A 455 10.45 -3.79 -42.63
C PRO A 455 11.70 -4.48 -43.20
N HIS A 456 12.05 -4.15 -44.45
CA HIS A 456 13.25 -4.70 -45.07
C HIS A 456 14.52 -4.08 -44.48
N LYS A 457 15.47 -4.97 -44.19
CA LYS A 457 16.84 -4.65 -43.79
C LYS A 457 17.56 -3.99 -44.98
N GLY A 458 18.14 -2.81 -44.78
CA GLY A 458 18.85 -2.10 -45.85
C GLY A 458 20.20 -2.74 -46.18
N THR A 459 20.52 -2.78 -47.48
CA THR A 459 21.86 -2.94 -48.07
C THR A 459 21.88 -2.26 -49.43
N ASP A 460 22.78 -1.28 -49.55
CA ASP A 460 23.64 -0.95 -50.70
C ASP A 460 23.09 -0.86 -52.14
N GLY A 461 23.38 0.27 -52.79
CA GLY A 461 23.97 0.25 -54.14
C GLY A 461 23.17 0.82 -55.32
N ASP A 462 23.85 1.68 -56.08
CA ASP A 462 23.73 1.93 -57.53
C ASP A 462 22.51 2.71 -58.11
N GLU A 463 22.78 3.98 -58.42
CA GLU A 463 22.26 4.74 -59.58
C GLU A 463 22.97 4.30 -60.90
N PRO A 464 22.59 4.74 -62.13
CA PRO A 464 21.67 5.85 -62.47
C PRO A 464 20.64 5.61 -63.62
N ASP A 465 19.84 6.66 -63.85
CA ASP A 465 19.49 7.27 -65.16
C ASP A 465 18.03 7.22 -65.67
N ALA A 466 17.68 8.33 -66.36
CA ALA A 466 16.60 8.58 -67.32
C ALA A 466 15.13 8.78 -66.85
N GLY A 467 14.77 10.05 -66.61
CA GLY A 467 14.00 10.80 -67.64
C GLY A 467 12.59 11.35 -67.33
N GLN A 468 12.47 12.70 -67.38
CA GLN A 468 11.25 13.50 -67.69
C GLN A 468 10.09 13.44 -66.67
N SER A 469 9.19 14.42 -66.44
CA SER A 469 8.99 15.84 -66.89
C SER A 469 7.76 16.39 -66.11
N ASP A 470 7.53 17.66 -65.75
CA ASP A 470 8.28 18.95 -65.78
C ASP A 470 7.57 19.93 -64.78
N GLU A 471 7.67 21.26 -64.97
CA GLU A 471 6.87 22.38 -64.36
C GLU A 471 7.13 22.81 -62.89
N ASN A 472 8.12 23.70 -62.72
CA ASN A 472 7.96 25.13 -62.34
C ASN A 472 6.71 25.51 -61.48
N THR A 473 6.78 26.27 -60.38
CA THR A 473 7.55 27.51 -60.14
C THR A 473 7.96 27.69 -58.68
N GLY A 474 9.11 28.34 -58.44
CA GLY A 474 9.46 28.89 -57.13
C GLY A 474 9.75 30.40 -57.20
N GLU A 475 9.51 31.10 -56.10
CA GLU A 475 10.12 32.41 -55.79
C GLU A 475 10.57 32.37 -54.32
N GLU A 476 11.87 32.63 -54.09
CA GLU A 476 12.43 32.93 -52.77
C GLU A 476 12.10 34.38 -52.38
N GLN A 477 12.15 34.72 -51.09
CA GLN A 477 12.86 35.91 -50.58
C GLN A 477 13.10 35.80 -49.04
N PRO A 478 14.04 36.59 -48.46
CA PRO A 478 14.83 36.15 -47.29
C PRO A 478 14.43 36.77 -45.94
N ALA A 479 15.20 36.45 -44.90
CA ALA A 479 15.12 37.01 -43.56
C ALA A 479 15.81 38.39 -43.43
N GLU A 480 15.28 39.24 -42.54
CA GLU A 480 16.01 40.30 -41.81
C GLU A 480 15.42 40.47 -40.39
N GLU A 481 16.09 41.29 -39.56
CA GLU A 481 16.06 41.28 -38.09
C GLU A 481 14.95 42.11 -37.43
N SER A 482 14.92 42.03 -36.09
CA SER A 482 14.04 42.72 -35.13
C SER A 482 14.02 44.25 -35.25
N PRO A 483 13.08 44.91 -34.54
CA PRO A 483 13.57 45.57 -33.32
C PRO A 483 12.79 45.22 -32.05
N GLU A 484 13.48 45.41 -30.94
CA GLU A 484 12.97 45.38 -29.56
C GLU A 484 12.25 46.70 -29.28
N ASP A 485 11.27 46.73 -28.36
CA ASP A 485 11.11 47.82 -27.37
C ASP A 485 10.02 47.52 -26.32
N GLU A 486 10.37 47.85 -25.08
CA GLU A 486 9.55 48.27 -23.93
C GLU A 486 8.23 47.54 -23.56
N TRP A 487 8.26 46.84 -22.41
CA TRP A 487 7.06 46.53 -21.62
C TRP A 487 7.14 47.26 -20.27
N THR A 488 6.21 48.18 -20.03
CA THR A 488 6.00 48.84 -18.73
C THR A 488 5.02 48.04 -17.87
N GLU A 489 5.32 47.89 -16.59
CA GLU A 489 4.36 47.43 -15.58
C GLU A 489 3.33 48.53 -15.30
N ASP A 490 2.03 48.20 -15.36
CA ASP A 490 0.96 48.55 -14.38
C ASP A 490 -0.45 48.43 -14.99
N GLU A 491 -1.45 48.33 -14.09
CA GLU A 491 -2.91 48.30 -14.30
C GLU A 491 -3.55 46.97 -14.78
N TRP A 492 -4.00 46.20 -13.79
CA TRP A 492 -4.98 45.12 -13.92
C TRP A 492 -6.39 45.69 -14.15
N PRO A 493 -7.22 45.00 -14.95
CA PRO A 493 -8.65 44.86 -14.66
C PRO A 493 -9.01 43.40 -14.35
N ASP A 494 -9.86 43.21 -13.35
CA ASP A 494 -10.48 41.92 -13.05
C ASP A 494 -11.51 41.51 -14.14
N ASP A 495 -11.90 40.24 -14.09
CA ASP A 495 -13.08 39.60 -14.69
C ASP A 495 -13.04 39.03 -16.14
N GLU A 496 -13.76 37.91 -16.27
CA GLU A 496 -14.22 37.17 -17.48
C GLU A 496 -13.20 36.55 -18.47
N TRP A 497 -12.92 35.25 -18.27
CA TRP A 497 -12.83 34.30 -19.37
C TRP A 497 -13.77 33.10 -19.14
N GLY A 498 -14.96 33.20 -19.73
CA GLY A 498 -15.98 32.16 -19.67
C GLY A 498 -15.77 31.01 -20.66
N ASP A 499 -16.31 29.86 -20.26
CA ASP A 499 -16.63 28.66 -21.04
C ASP A 499 -16.76 28.80 -22.57
N SER A 500 -16.06 27.93 -23.32
CA SER A 500 -16.58 27.40 -24.59
C SER A 500 -15.81 26.17 -25.15
N ASP A 501 -16.09 24.98 -24.61
CA ASP A 501 -16.46 23.82 -25.46
C ASP A 501 -17.35 22.80 -24.74
N TRP A 502 -18.43 23.30 -24.13
CA TRP A 502 -19.48 22.49 -23.51
C TRP A 502 -20.53 22.06 -24.53
N SER A 503 -20.31 20.93 -25.21
CA SER A 503 -21.31 20.28 -26.09
C SER A 503 -21.57 18.81 -25.72
N TRP A 504 -21.82 18.54 -24.43
CA TRP A 504 -21.88 17.19 -23.86
C TRP A 504 -23.23 16.82 -23.18
N TRP A 505 -24.36 17.29 -23.75
CA TRP A 505 -25.69 17.05 -23.18
C TRP A 505 -26.78 16.74 -24.22
N ASN A 506 -27.00 15.45 -24.48
CA ASN A 506 -28.30 14.78 -24.67
C ASN A 506 -28.10 13.26 -24.86
#